data_AF-A0A819M4Y5-F1
#
_entry.id   AF-A0A819M4Y5-F1
#
_cell.length_a   1.000
_cell.length_b   1.000
_cell.length_c   1.000
_cell.angle_alpha   90.00
_cell.angle_beta   90.00
_cell.angle_gamma   90.00
#
_symmetry.space_group_name_H-M   'P 1'
#
loop_
_entity.id
_entity.type
_entity.pdbx_description
1 polymer ?
#
loop_
_entity_poly.entity_id
_entity_poly.type
_entity_poly.pdbx_seq_one_letter_code
_entity_poly.pdbx_strand_id
1 'polypeptide(L)'
;MTNFYIIFLFVFIFFIQQSITQNPPVVPLTNALTAIYCHNFHEAGIMTIHCRANEKIRMLDAFDVVVKNKSRLPLQCLKQKHFSMVYGDNSNHDDCKVHTSFTSACSGRENCTLHMQPIRLNSANKNCHNELVDYTMAFFECIS
;
A
#
# COMPACT_ATOMS: atom_id res chain seq x y z
N MET A 1 -32.30 45.59 12.19
CA MET A 1 -31.08 44.80 11.88
C MET A 1 -31.15 43.46 12.62
N THR A 2 -31.97 42.52 12.12
CA THR A 2 -32.24 41.26 12.85
C THR A 2 -32.42 40.04 11.92
N ASN A 3 -32.53 40.25 10.61
CA ASN A 3 -32.73 39.16 9.63
C ASN A 3 -31.43 38.53 9.08
N PHE A 4 -30.27 39.17 9.26
CA PHE A 4 -29.00 38.64 8.73
C PHE A 4 -28.35 37.57 9.63
N TYR A 5 -28.61 37.60 10.93
CA TYR A 5 -28.01 36.67 11.89
C TYR A 5 -28.62 35.26 11.83
N ILE A 6 -29.89 35.14 11.44
CA ILE A 6 -30.60 33.85 11.40
C ILE A 6 -30.12 33.00 10.22
N ILE A 7 -29.84 33.63 9.07
CA ILE A 7 -29.36 32.92 7.87
C ILE A 7 -27.93 32.40 8.09
N PHE A 8 -27.06 33.19 8.74
CA PHE A 8 -25.69 32.76 9.02
C PHE A 8 -25.62 31.58 10.00
N LEU A 9 -26.54 31.52 10.98
CA LEU A 9 -26.62 30.38 11.90
C LEU A 9 -27.07 29.09 11.19
N PHE A 10 -28.00 29.17 10.23
CA PHE A 10 -28.48 27.98 9.52
C PHE A 10 -27.42 27.37 8.58
N VAL A 11 -26.61 28.20 7.91
CA VAL A 11 -25.52 27.70 7.06
C VAL A 11 -24.42 27.03 7.89
N PHE A 12 -24.13 27.58 9.08
CA PHE A 12 -23.12 27.00 9.97
C PHE A 12 -23.57 25.65 10.57
N ILE A 13 -24.85 25.50 10.90
CA ILE A 13 -25.40 24.22 11.39
C ILE A 13 -25.39 23.15 10.27
N PHE A 14 -25.71 23.53 9.03
CA PHE A 14 -25.65 22.59 7.89
C PHE A 14 -24.22 22.10 7.62
N PHE A 15 -23.21 22.96 7.77
CA PHE A 15 -21.81 22.55 7.61
C PHE A 15 -21.30 21.67 8.77
N ILE A 16 -21.72 21.93 10.01
CA ILE A 16 -21.32 21.10 11.16
C ILE A 16 -21.95 19.69 11.10
N GLN A 17 -23.15 19.56 10.53
CA GLN A 17 -23.79 18.25 10.35
C GLN A 17 -23.10 17.35 9.31
N GLN A 18 -22.30 17.90 8.39
CA GLN A 18 -21.53 17.09 7.43
C GLN A 18 -20.19 16.58 7.99
N SER A 19 -19.75 17.07 9.15
CA SER A 19 -18.48 16.69 9.79
C SER A 19 -18.58 15.58 10.83
N ILE A 20 -19.74 14.91 10.94
CA ILE A 20 -19.88 13.71 11.77
C ILE A 20 -19.23 12.53 11.04
N THR A 21 -17.93 12.35 11.29
CA THR A 21 -17.26 11.06 11.42
C THR A 21 -17.86 9.92 10.61
N GLN A 22 -17.65 9.95 9.29
CA GLN A 22 -17.53 8.69 8.57
C GLN A 22 -16.16 8.14 8.95
N ASN A 23 -16.11 7.37 10.04
CA ASN A 23 -15.16 6.27 10.08
C ASN A 23 -15.32 5.57 8.73
N PRO A 24 -14.26 5.45 7.90
CA PRO A 24 -14.38 4.76 6.64
C PRO A 24 -15.04 3.41 6.97
N PRO A 25 -16.05 2.98 6.19
CA PRO A 25 -16.72 1.72 6.47
C PRO A 25 -15.63 0.67 6.65
N VAL A 26 -15.56 0.08 7.84
CA VAL A 26 -14.67 -1.06 8.09
C VAL A 26 -15.30 -2.20 7.31
N VAL A 27 -14.99 -2.24 6.02
CA VAL A 27 -15.42 -3.29 5.12
C VAL A 27 -14.81 -4.57 5.67
N PRO A 28 -15.62 -5.58 6.03
CA PRO A 28 -15.09 -6.84 6.51
C PRO A 28 -14.12 -7.41 5.47
N LEU A 29 -12.92 -7.74 5.91
CA LEU A 29 -11.80 -8.22 5.10
C LEU A 29 -12.02 -9.64 4.54
N THR A 30 -13.26 -10.03 4.25
CA THR A 30 -13.62 -11.41 3.90
C THR A 30 -13.23 -11.78 2.47
N ASN A 31 -13.01 -10.80 1.59
CA ASN A 31 -12.63 -11.01 0.19
C ASN A 31 -11.31 -10.33 -0.22
N ALA A 32 -10.57 -9.72 0.71
CA ALA A 32 -9.32 -9.05 0.37
C ALA A 32 -8.26 -10.09 -0.02
N LEU A 33 -7.74 -9.94 -1.23
CA LEU A 33 -6.62 -10.70 -1.76
C LEU A 33 -5.33 -9.93 -1.51
N THR A 34 -4.25 -10.67 -1.33
CA THR A 34 -2.91 -10.11 -1.17
C THR A 34 -2.03 -10.60 -2.30
N ALA A 35 -1.33 -9.68 -2.95
CA ALA A 35 -0.26 -9.99 -3.87
C ALA A 35 1.05 -9.44 -3.28
N ILE A 36 2.10 -10.25 -3.34
CA ILE A 36 3.41 -9.91 -2.77
C ILE A 36 4.46 -10.11 -3.86
N TYR A 37 5.28 -9.10 -4.07
CA TYR A 37 6.46 -9.14 -4.92
C TYR A 37 7.72 -9.06 -4.05
N CYS A 38 8.59 -10.05 -4.18
CA CYS A 38 9.87 -10.09 -3.49
C CYS A 38 10.91 -9.42 -4.39
N HIS A 39 11.53 -8.34 -3.91
CA HIS A 39 12.50 -7.59 -4.70
C HIS A 39 13.80 -8.37 -4.84
N ASN A 40 14.40 -8.28 -6.02
CA ASN A 40 15.78 -8.70 -6.24
C ASN A 40 16.61 -7.45 -6.54
N PHE A 41 17.68 -7.21 -5.79
CA PHE A 41 18.48 -5.99 -5.94
C PHE A 41 19.23 -5.91 -7.27
N HIS A 42 19.33 -7.01 -8.01
CA HIS A 42 20.07 -7.07 -9.26
C HIS A 42 19.20 -6.88 -10.49
N GLU A 43 17.87 -7.07 -10.40
CA GLU A 43 17.00 -7.16 -11.58
C GLU A 43 15.62 -6.58 -11.30
N ALA A 44 15.08 -5.83 -12.28
CA ALA A 44 13.67 -5.48 -12.27
C ALA A 44 12.82 -6.72 -12.49
N GLY A 45 11.67 -6.80 -11.81
CA GLY A 45 10.71 -7.88 -11.99
C GLY A 45 9.31 -7.38 -12.29
N ILE A 46 8.38 -8.32 -12.24
CA ILE A 46 6.99 -8.09 -12.61
C ILE A 46 6.08 -8.64 -11.52
N MET A 47 5.10 -7.84 -11.15
CA MET A 47 3.99 -8.25 -10.30
C MET A 47 2.71 -8.19 -11.13
N THR A 48 2.00 -9.31 -11.22
CA THR A 48 0.75 -9.38 -11.98
C THR A 48 -0.42 -9.66 -11.04
N ILE A 49 -1.46 -8.85 -11.18
CA ILE A 49 -2.74 -9.00 -10.48
C ILE A 49 -3.80 -9.34 -11.54
N HIS A 50 -4.57 -10.39 -11.29
CA HIS A 50 -5.59 -10.88 -12.21
C HIS A 50 -6.86 -11.22 -11.42
N CYS A 51 -7.98 -10.65 -11.84
CA CYS A 51 -9.32 -11.05 -11.41
C CYS A 51 -9.98 -11.93 -12.47
N ARG A 52 -11.07 -12.61 -12.12
CA ARG A 52 -11.78 -13.47 -13.09
C ARG A 52 -12.44 -12.62 -14.18
N ALA A 53 -12.89 -13.28 -15.25
CA ALA A 53 -13.64 -12.62 -16.32
C ALA A 53 -14.84 -11.84 -15.74
N ASN A 54 -15.00 -10.59 -16.19
CA ASN A 54 -16.02 -9.62 -15.73
C ASN A 54 -15.84 -9.07 -14.31
N GLU A 55 -14.79 -9.46 -13.58
CA GLU A 55 -14.41 -8.80 -12.34
C GLU A 55 -13.39 -7.69 -12.60
N LYS A 56 -13.42 -6.65 -11.77
CA LYS A 56 -12.49 -5.53 -11.77
C LYS A 56 -11.69 -5.52 -10.48
N ILE A 57 -10.40 -5.22 -10.60
CA ILE A 57 -9.51 -5.01 -9.48
C ILE A 57 -9.94 -3.73 -8.76
N ARG A 58 -10.08 -3.80 -7.44
CA ARG A 58 -10.18 -2.64 -6.55
C ARG A 58 -8.99 -2.67 -5.61
N MET A 59 -7.99 -1.80 -5.84
CA MET A 59 -6.87 -1.67 -4.93
C MET A 59 -7.35 -1.09 -3.59
N LEU A 60 -6.95 -1.73 -2.50
CA LEU A 60 -7.25 -1.29 -1.13
C LEU A 60 -6.07 -0.50 -0.57
N ASP A 61 -4.88 -1.07 -0.65
CA ASP A 61 -3.66 -0.50 -0.06
C ASP A 61 -2.42 -1.17 -0.67
N ALA A 62 -1.26 -0.54 -0.57
CA ALA A 62 0.01 -1.14 -0.94
C ALA A 62 1.18 -0.59 -0.10
N PHE A 63 2.18 -1.42 0.13
CA PHE A 63 3.32 -1.06 0.96
C PHE A 63 4.63 -1.64 0.45
N ASP A 64 5.66 -0.84 0.54
CA ASP A 64 7.05 -1.25 0.41
C ASP A 64 7.62 -1.52 1.80
N VAL A 65 8.25 -2.69 1.97
CA VAL A 65 8.68 -3.18 3.28
C VAL A 65 10.16 -3.52 3.26
N VAL A 66 10.85 -3.08 4.31
CA VAL A 66 12.21 -3.50 4.65
C VAL A 66 12.16 -4.26 5.96
N VAL A 67 12.80 -5.42 6.01
CA VAL A 67 12.89 -6.25 7.20
C VAL A 67 14.32 -6.36 7.67
N LYS A 68 14.52 -6.18 8.97
CA LYS A 68 15.84 -6.34 9.58
C LYS A 68 16.28 -7.80 9.61
N ASN A 69 15.32 -8.71 9.80
CA ASN A 69 15.59 -10.13 9.96
C ASN A 69 14.87 -10.94 8.88
N LYS A 70 15.62 -11.76 8.15
CA LYS A 70 15.10 -12.69 7.14
C LYS A 70 14.00 -13.60 7.68
N SER A 71 13.98 -13.95 8.97
CA SER A 71 12.90 -14.76 9.56
C SER A 71 11.52 -14.09 9.51
N ARG A 72 11.47 -12.77 9.30
CA ARG A 72 10.24 -11.98 9.16
C ARG A 72 9.82 -11.79 7.71
N LEU A 73 10.57 -12.31 6.74
CA LEU A 73 10.15 -12.30 5.35
C LEU A 73 8.93 -13.19 5.13
N PRO A 74 8.05 -12.83 4.18
CA PRO A 74 7.06 -13.76 3.66
C PRO A 74 7.72 -15.06 3.18
N LEU A 75 7.11 -16.21 3.49
CA LEU A 75 7.60 -17.55 3.09
C LEU A 75 7.89 -17.66 1.59
N GLN A 76 7.12 -16.96 0.77
CA GLN A 76 7.32 -16.89 -0.68
C GLN A 76 8.65 -16.23 -1.09
N CYS A 77 9.13 -15.24 -0.32
CA CYS A 77 10.41 -14.58 -0.59
C CYS A 77 11.58 -15.45 -0.12
N LEU A 78 11.40 -16.19 0.98
CA LEU A 78 12.41 -17.14 1.47
C LEU A 78 12.70 -18.29 0.50
N LYS A 79 11.71 -18.67 -0.34
CA LYS A 79 11.85 -19.78 -1.29
C LYS A 79 12.49 -19.37 -2.62
N GLN A 80 12.71 -18.09 -2.89
CA GLN A 80 13.30 -17.64 -4.15
C GLN A 80 14.82 -17.86 -4.16
N LYS A 81 15.30 -18.67 -5.12
CA LYS A 81 16.73 -19.03 -5.28
C LYS A 81 17.67 -17.85 -5.52
N HIS A 82 17.16 -16.73 -6.05
CA HIS A 82 17.95 -15.56 -6.45
C HIS A 82 17.74 -14.34 -5.54
N PHE A 83 17.25 -14.59 -4.32
CA PHE A 83 17.07 -13.53 -3.34
C PHE A 83 18.41 -13.23 -2.63
N SER A 84 19.21 -12.34 -3.21
CA SER A 84 20.41 -11.79 -2.55
C SER A 84 19.99 -10.61 -1.68
N MET A 85 20.48 -10.55 -0.44
CA MET A 85 20.17 -9.47 0.50
C MET A 85 21.48 -8.96 1.07
N VAL A 86 21.84 -7.71 0.74
CA VAL A 86 23.06 -7.07 1.23
C VAL A 86 22.69 -6.30 2.50
N TYR A 87 22.93 -6.93 3.66
CA TYR A 87 22.86 -6.22 4.92
C TYR A 87 24.08 -5.32 5.04
N GLY A 88 23.86 -4.01 5.14
CA GLY A 88 24.87 -3.13 5.72
C GLY A 88 24.86 -3.37 7.23
N ASP A 89 25.97 -3.88 7.77
CA ASP A 89 26.14 -4.34 9.16
C ASP A 89 25.98 -3.24 10.25
N ASN A 90 25.37 -2.09 9.93
CA ASN A 90 25.43 -0.89 10.75
C ASN A 90 24.11 -0.12 10.92
N SER A 91 22.95 -0.64 10.49
CA SER A 91 21.68 0.05 10.75
C SER A 91 20.99 -0.44 12.04
N ASN A 92 20.92 0.45 13.03
CA ASN A 92 20.15 0.30 14.27
C ASN A 92 18.63 0.41 14.05
N HIS A 93 18.13 0.08 12.86
CA HIS A 93 16.75 0.34 12.46
C HIS A 93 15.84 -0.87 12.71
N ASP A 94 14.58 -0.58 13.01
CA ASP A 94 13.47 -1.55 13.12
C ASP A 94 12.87 -1.80 11.72
N ASP A 95 12.06 -2.85 11.57
CA ASP A 95 11.35 -3.12 10.32
C ASP A 95 10.61 -1.87 9.82
N CYS A 96 10.75 -1.59 8.52
CA CYS A 96 10.16 -0.41 7.90
C CYS A 96 9.00 -0.78 7.00
N LYS A 97 7.96 0.04 7.03
CA LYS A 97 6.83 -0.02 6.10
C LYS A 97 6.54 1.38 5.57
N VAL A 98 6.60 1.54 4.25
CA VAL A 98 6.27 2.78 3.56
C VAL A 98 5.05 2.54 2.68
N HIS A 99 4.07 3.42 2.80
CA HIS A 99 2.87 3.37 1.98
C HIS A 99 3.22 3.71 0.53
N THR A 100 2.78 2.84 -0.39
CA THR A 100 2.83 3.04 -1.83
C THR A 100 1.43 2.86 -2.41
N SER A 101 1.20 3.17 -3.67
CA SER A 101 -0.13 2.99 -4.26
C SER A 101 -0.06 2.57 -5.71
N PHE A 102 -0.80 1.51 -6.03
CA PHE A 102 -1.02 1.04 -7.39
C PHE A 102 -2.45 1.32 -7.87
N THR A 103 -3.21 2.13 -7.12
CA THR A 103 -4.63 2.39 -7.41
C THR A 103 -4.83 2.95 -8.81
N SER A 104 -4.05 3.96 -9.21
CA SER A 104 -4.13 4.56 -10.54
C SER A 104 -3.72 3.59 -11.67
N ALA A 105 -2.84 2.64 -11.38
CA ALA A 105 -2.36 1.67 -12.35
C ALA A 105 -3.34 0.50 -12.52
N CYS A 106 -3.91 -0.01 -11.43
CA CYS A 106 -4.61 -1.30 -11.43
C CYS A 106 -6.12 -1.21 -11.19
N SER A 107 -6.63 -0.23 -10.45
CA SER A 107 -8.06 -0.19 -10.12
C SER A 107 -8.93 -0.01 -11.37
N GLY A 108 -10.02 -0.76 -11.46
CA GLY A 108 -10.93 -0.77 -12.60
C GLY A 108 -10.49 -1.65 -13.77
N ARG A 109 -9.35 -2.34 -13.68
CA ARG A 109 -8.86 -3.29 -14.70
C ARG A 109 -9.18 -4.73 -14.28
N GLU A 110 -9.34 -5.62 -15.24
CA GLU A 110 -9.41 -7.06 -14.97
C GLU A 110 -8.00 -7.63 -14.69
N ASN A 111 -7.01 -7.11 -15.43
CA ASN A 111 -5.60 -7.53 -15.38
C ASN A 111 -4.73 -6.29 -15.19
N CYS A 112 -3.76 -6.37 -14.27
CA CYS A 112 -2.76 -5.34 -14.06
C CYS A 112 -1.36 -5.96 -13.97
N THR A 113 -0.42 -5.41 -14.72
CA THR A 113 0.99 -5.81 -14.67
C THR A 113 1.81 -4.60 -14.25
N LEU A 114 2.50 -4.74 -13.13
CA LEU A 114 3.35 -3.70 -12.55
C LEU A 114 4.81 -4.10 -12.77
N HIS A 115 5.58 -3.19 -13.35
CA HIS A 115 7.02 -3.33 -13.46
C HIS A 115 7.66 -2.85 -12.16
N MET A 116 8.27 -3.78 -11.42
CA MET A 116 8.89 -3.51 -10.14
C MET A 116 10.38 -3.33 -10.35
N GLN A 117 10.88 -2.13 -10.09
CA GLN A 117 12.31 -1.84 -10.09
C GLN A 117 12.84 -1.94 -8.66
N PRO A 118 14.15 -2.17 -8.45
CA PRO A 118 14.75 -2.08 -7.12
C PRO A 118 14.48 -0.69 -6.51
N ILE A 119 13.81 -0.65 -5.36
CA ILE A 119 13.46 0.60 -4.68
C ILE A 119 14.44 0.83 -3.53
N ARG A 120 15.02 2.03 -3.46
CA ARG A 120 15.66 2.54 -2.25
C ARG A 120 14.72 3.53 -1.58
N LEU A 121 14.41 3.29 -0.31
CA LEU A 121 13.61 4.21 0.47
C LEU A 121 14.46 5.44 0.82
N ASN A 122 14.08 6.58 0.26
CA ASN A 122 14.66 7.87 0.56
C ASN A 122 13.64 8.69 1.36
N SER A 123 13.28 8.19 2.54
CA SER A 123 12.25 8.79 3.38
C SER A 123 12.86 9.60 4.52
N ALA A 124 12.29 10.78 4.78
CA ALA A 124 12.55 11.59 5.98
C ALA A 124 12.06 10.91 7.27
N ASN A 125 11.37 9.78 7.17
CA ASN A 125 11.02 8.94 8.30
C ASN A 125 12.31 8.25 8.78
N LYS A 126 12.82 8.68 9.94
CA LYS A 126 14.18 8.39 10.47
C LYS A 126 14.59 6.91 10.57
N ASN A 127 13.68 5.98 10.29
CA ASN A 127 13.86 4.55 10.54
C ASN A 127 14.17 3.73 9.29
N CYS A 128 14.18 4.32 8.08
CA CYS A 128 14.31 3.54 6.84
C CYS A 128 15.19 4.19 5.78
N HIS A 129 16.11 5.06 6.21
CA HIS A 129 16.83 5.91 5.28
C HIS A 129 17.90 5.09 4.54
N ASN A 130 17.90 5.18 3.20
CA ASN A 130 18.84 4.50 2.30
C ASN A 130 18.78 2.96 2.33
N GLU A 131 17.71 2.39 2.86
CA GLU A 131 17.51 0.95 2.85
C GLU A 131 16.82 0.50 1.56
N LEU A 132 17.19 -0.69 1.09
CA LEU A 132 16.59 -1.30 -0.08
C LEU A 132 15.34 -2.07 0.33
N VAL A 133 14.26 -1.93 -0.43
CA VAL A 133 12.99 -2.63 -0.19
C VAL A 133 13.17 -4.12 -0.42
N ASP A 134 12.80 -4.94 0.56
CA ASP A 134 12.88 -6.40 0.46
C ASP A 134 11.69 -6.99 -0.28
N TYR A 135 10.50 -6.45 -0.02
CA TYR A 135 9.29 -6.86 -0.71
C TYR A 135 8.24 -5.76 -0.73
N THR A 136 7.39 -5.81 -1.76
CA THR A 136 6.21 -4.97 -1.90
C THR A 136 4.98 -5.85 -1.69
N MET A 137 4.03 -5.40 -0.88
CA MET A 137 2.73 -6.04 -0.69
C MET A 137 1.62 -5.14 -1.22
N ALA A 138 0.60 -5.72 -1.84
CA ALA A 138 -0.59 -5.00 -2.27
C ALA A 138 -1.84 -5.77 -1.86
N PHE A 139 -2.80 -5.06 -1.27
CA PHE A 139 -4.11 -5.54 -0.89
C PHE A 139 -5.12 -5.06 -1.92
N PHE A 140 -5.97 -5.98 -2.39
CA PHE A 140 -6.95 -5.68 -3.42
C PHE A 140 -8.15 -6.59 -3.29
N GLU A 141 -9.22 -6.26 -3.98
CA GLU A 141 -10.39 -7.14 -4.15
C GLU A 141 -10.72 -7.27 -5.63
N CYS A 142 -11.41 -8.35 -5.97
CA CYS A 142 -12.06 -8.52 -7.26
C CYS A 142 -13.56 -8.25 -7.07
N ILE A 143 -14.08 -7.25 -7.76
CA ILE A 143 -15.48 -6.82 -7.68
C ILE A 143 -16.16 -6.98 -9.05
N SER A 144 -17.40 -7.46 -9.09
CA SER A 144 -18.19 -7.56 -10.33
C SER A 144 -18.89 -6.25 -10.67
#